data_AF-A0A8J7HSC5-F1
#
_entry.id   AF-A0A8J7HSC5-F1
#
_cell.length_a   1.000
_cell.length_b   1.000
_cell.length_c   1.000
_cell.angle_alpha   90.00
_cell.angle_beta   90.00
_cell.angle_gamma   90.00
#
_symmetry.space_group_name_H-M   'P 1'
#
loop_
_entity.id
_entity.type
_entity.pdbx_description
1 polymer ?
#
loop_
_entity_poly.entity_id
_entity_poly.type
_entity_poly.pdbx_seq_one_letter_code
_entity_poly.pdbx_strand_id
1 'polypeptide(L)' 'MAQGEASIRVYLSPETKDRFKTVCFFKGLNMSDVTAELIENWLAKNDIDLPASQKNSLPKANSPKSKNSEG' A
#
# COMPACT_ATOMS: atom_id res chain seq x y z
N MET A 1 -3.90 -15.98 5.08
CA MET A 1 -3.72 -14.73 4.33
C MET A 1 -3.40 -13.66 5.37
N ALA A 2 -2.14 -13.23 5.48
CA ALA A 2 -1.76 -12.26 6.49
C ALA A 2 -2.33 -10.88 6.10
N GLN A 3 -3.05 -10.24 7.02
CA GLN A 3 -3.58 -8.88 6.84
C GLN A 3 -2.40 -7.90 6.85
N GLY A 4 -2.12 -7.21 5.73
CA GLY A 4 -1.18 -6.09 5.74
C GLY A 4 -0.49 -5.74 4.42
N GLU A 5 -0.49 -6.64 3.43
CA GLU A 5 0.23 -6.38 2.17
C GLU A 5 -0.68 -5.69 1.15
N ALA A 6 -0.25 -4.51 0.68
CA ALA A 6 -0.87 -3.78 -0.42
C ALA A 6 0.04 -3.82 -1.65
N SER A 7 -0.54 -3.97 -2.85
CA SER A 7 0.22 -3.97 -4.10
C SER A 7 0.08 -2.64 -4.83
N ILE A 8 1.18 -2.21 -5.45
CA ILE A 8 1.19 -1.06 -6.35
C ILE A 8 1.52 -1.53 -7.76
N ARG A 9 0.93 -0.88 -8.76
CA ARG A 9 1.25 -1.11 -10.17
C ARG A 9 1.99 0.11 -10.70
N VAL A 10 3.21 -0.12 -11.19
CA VAL A 10 4.07 0.91 -11.78
C VAL A 10 4.31 0.64 -13.25
N TYR A 11 4.29 1.70 -14.05
CA TYR A 11 4.62 1.67 -15.46
C TYR A 11 6.02 2.25 -15.65
N LEU A 12 6.89 1.46 -16.27
CA LEU A 12 8.27 1.82 -16.59
C LEU A 12 8.49 1.59 -18.08
N SER A 13 9.44 2.30 -18.68
CA SER A 13 9.90 1.96 -20.01
C SER A 13 10.49 0.53 -20.01
N PRO A 14 10.40 -0.21 -21.13
CA PRO A 14 10.93 -1.57 -21.22
C PRO A 14 12.42 -1.64 -20.86
N GLU A 15 13.21 -0.68 -21.33
CA GLU A 15 14.65 -0.59 -21.07
C GLU A 15 14.97 -0.42 -19.58
N THR A 16 14.26 0.49 -18.89
CA THR A 16 14.46 0.71 -17.45
C THR A 16 14.09 -0.52 -16.64
N LYS A 17 12.98 -1.17 -16.98
CA LYS A 17 12.55 -2.41 -16.32
C LYS A 17 13.59 -3.52 -16.50
N ASP A 18 14.11 -3.69 -17.70
CA ASP A 18 15.11 -4.72 -18.01
C ASP A 18 16.42 -4.48 -17.25
N ARG A 19 16.91 -3.24 -17.26
CA ARG A 19 18.10 -2.85 -16.49
C ARG A 19 17.91 -3.06 -15.00
N PHE A 20 16.75 -2.66 -14.45
CA PHE A 20 16.41 -2.86 -13.04
C PHE A 20 16.40 -4.35 -12.66
N LYS A 21 15.72 -5.18 -13.46
CA LYS A 21 15.68 -6.63 -13.27
C LYS A 21 17.09 -7.23 -13.29
N THR A 22 17.90 -6.84 -14.26
CA THR A 22 19.27 -7.34 -14.43
C THR A 22 20.13 -7.00 -13.21
N VAL A 23 20.09 -5.77 -12.73
CA VAL A 23 20.84 -5.35 -11.53
C VAL A 23 20.38 -6.10 -10.28
N CYS A 24 19.06 -6.26 -10.09
CA CYS A 24 18.52 -7.03 -8.97
C CYS A 24 18.99 -8.48 -9.02
N PHE A 25 18.95 -9.10 -10.21
CA PHE A 25 19.40 -10.47 -10.42
C PHE A 25 20.88 -10.66 -10.09
N PHE A 26 21.77 -9.78 -10.59
CA PHE A 26 23.20 -9.87 -10.29
C PHE A 26 23.52 -9.69 -8.80
N LYS A 27 22.68 -8.97 -8.06
CA LYS A 27 22.82 -8.78 -6.61
C LYS A 27 22.10 -9.87 -5.79
N GLY A 28 21.39 -10.80 -6.43
CA GLY A 28 20.58 -11.80 -5.74
C GLY A 28 19.40 -11.23 -4.96
N LEU A 29 18.88 -10.07 -5.39
CA LEU A 29 17.78 -9.36 -4.74
C LEU A 29 16.49 -9.50 -5.54
N ASN A 30 15.34 -9.53 -4.84
CA ASN A 30 14.05 -9.47 -5.50
C ASN A 30 13.70 -8.04 -5.88
N MET A 31 13.06 -7.88 -7.05
CA MET A 31 12.59 -6.57 -7.52
C MET A 31 11.62 -5.92 -6.53
N SER A 32 10.76 -6.71 -5.87
CA SER A 32 9.80 -6.22 -4.88
C SER A 32 10.49 -5.62 -3.66
N ASP A 33 11.49 -6.32 -3.11
CA ASP A 33 12.22 -5.89 -1.92
C ASP A 33 12.97 -4.58 -2.18
N VAL A 34 13.66 -4.50 -3.33
CA VAL A 34 14.36 -3.28 -3.75
C VAL A 34 13.38 -2.13 -3.97
N THR A 35 12.20 -2.40 -4.54
CA THR A 35 11.19 -1.37 -4.75
C THR A 35 10.63 -0.86 -3.43
N ALA A 36 10.36 -1.75 -2.46
CA ALA A 36 9.90 -1.38 -1.13
C ALA A 36 10.92 -0.51 -0.40
N GLU A 37 12.20 -0.91 -0.40
CA GLU A 37 13.30 -0.15 0.23
C GLU A 37 13.43 1.25 -0.40
N LEU A 38 13.34 1.35 -1.73
CA LEU A 38 13.40 2.63 -2.44
C LEU A 38 12.23 3.55 -2.07
N ILE A 39 11.03 3.01 -1.90
CA ILE A 39 9.84 3.77 -1.48
C ILE A 39 10.01 4.27 -0.05
N GLU A 40 10.42 3.41 0.89
CA GLU A 40 10.64 3.79 2.28
C GLU A 40 11.72 4.86 2.42
N ASN A 41 12.85 4.71 1.70
CA ASN A 41 13.93 5.70 1.69
C ASN A 41 13.51 7.02 1.05
N TRP A 42 12.63 6.98 0.04
CA TRP A 42 12.06 8.19 -0.54
C TRP A 42 11.14 8.90 0.46
N LEU A 43 10.25 8.16 1.12
CA LEU A 43 9.38 8.71 2.16
C LEU A 43 10.18 9.29 3.32
N ALA A 44 11.18 8.59 3.84
CA ALA A 44 12.01 9.10 4.95
C ALA A 44 12.66 10.48 4.68
N LYS A 45 12.88 10.83 3.41
CA LYS A 45 13.48 12.12 3.00
C LYS A 45 12.46 13.19 2.62
N ASN A 46 11.27 12.76 2.20
CA ASN A 46 10.25 13.62 1.63
C ASN A 46 8.94 13.54 2.41
N ASP A 47 8.96 12.96 3.61
CA ASP A 47 7.79 12.87 4.47
C ASP A 47 7.38 14.30 4.80
N ILE A 48 6.37 14.77 4.09
CA ILE A 48 5.66 15.98 4.44
C ILE A 48 4.80 15.54 5.60
N ASP A 49 4.91 16.23 6.75
CA ASP A 49 4.03 16.04 7.90
C ASP A 49 2.59 16.30 7.43
N LEU A 50 1.96 15.26 6.87
CA LEU A 50 0.60 15.28 6.40
C LEU A 50 -0.23 15.13 7.68
N PRO A 51 -1.02 16.16 8.07
CA PRO A 51 -1.83 16.07 9.26
C PRO A 51 -2.72 14.83 9.12
N ALA A 52 -2.67 13.96 10.14
CA ALA A 52 -3.36 12.68 10.19
C ALA A 52 -4.85 12.81 9.84
N SER A 53 -5.17 12.71 8.56
CA SER A 53 -6.49 12.64 7.98
C SER A 53 -6.27 11.83 6.71
N GLN A 54 -6.35 10.51 6.75
CA GLN A 54 -7.61 9.80 6.93
C GLN A 54 -7.34 8.42 7.54
N LYS A 55 -7.54 8.26 8.86
CA LYS A 55 -7.95 6.96 9.39
C LYS A 55 -9.36 6.73 8.88
N ASN A 56 -9.47 5.99 7.79
CA ASN A 56 -10.75 5.59 7.19
C ASN A 56 -11.59 4.89 8.26
N SER A 57 -12.59 5.61 8.79
CA SER A 57 -13.58 5.10 9.73
C SER A 57 -14.32 3.95 9.06
N LEU A 58 -14.13 2.72 9.53
CA LEU A 58 -15.04 1.63 9.18
C LEU A 58 -16.47 2.04 9.61
N PRO A 59 -17.48 2.02 8.72
CA PRO A 59 -18.85 2.21 9.15
C PRO A 59 -19.25 1.01 10.01
N LYS A 60 -19.59 1.29 11.26
CA LYS A 60 -20.20 0.34 12.19
C LYS A 60 -21.60 0.02 11.66
N ALA A 61 -21.71 -0.96 10.77
CA ALA A 61 -22.97 -1.53 10.34
C ALA A 61 -23.60 -2.26 11.53
N ASN A 62 -24.41 -1.55 12.31
CA ASN A 62 -25.40 -2.15 13.21
C ASN A 62 -26.72 -1.39 13.08
N SER A 63 -27.53 -1.84 12.14
CA SER A 63 -28.98 -1.82 12.29
C SER A 63 -29.50 -3.00 11.51
N PRO A 64 -30.19 -3.91 12.19
CA PRO A 64 -31.60 -3.99 11.83
C PRO A 64 -32.52 -4.23 13.04
N LYS A 65 -33.69 -3.60 13.01
CA LYS A 65 -35.00 -4.24 12.84
C LYS A 65 -36.09 -3.65 13.74
N SER A 66 -37.11 -3.08 13.11
CA SER A 66 -38.42 -2.75 13.69
C SER A 66 -39.07 -3.94 14.38
N LYS A 67 -39.74 -3.70 15.52
CA LYS A 67 -40.98 -4.42 15.90
C LYS A 67 -41.81 -3.66 16.96
N ASN A 68 -43.09 -3.50 16.62
CA ASN A 68 -44.32 -3.05 17.31
C ASN A 68 -44.34 -2.75 18.84
N SER A 69 -45.22 -1.83 19.27
CA SER A 69 -46.58 -2.14 19.80
C SER A 69 -47.19 -0.95 20.59
N GLU A 70 -48.51 -0.91 20.58
CA GLU A 70 -49.47 0.07 21.11
C GLU A 70 -49.28 0.54 22.57
N GLY A 71 -49.79 1.75 22.85
CA GLY A 71 -50.04 2.32 24.17
C GLY A 71 -50.88 3.59 24.04
#